data_AF-A0A1Q6Q3N8-F1
#
_entry.id   AF-A0A1Q6Q3N8-F1
#
_cell.length_a   1.000
_cell.length_b   1.000
_cell.length_c   1.000
_cell.angle_alpha   90.00
_cell.angle_beta   90.00
_cell.angle_gamma   90.00
#
_symmetry.space_group_name_H-M   'P 1'
#
loop_
_entity.id
_entity.type
_entity.pdbx_description
1 polymer ?
#
loop_
_entity_poly.entity_id
_entity_poly.type
_entity_poly.pdbx_seq_one_letter_code
_entity_poly.pdbx_strand_id
1 'polypeptide(L)'
;MKEVYNIGLDIGTSSVGYAMTDEKGRLLRFHKRPTYGSVLFEEAQTAKERRQKRSARRRLARRRKRIKLLQALVAPDVCAADPAFFLRMNESFLWAEDSKYEKFYAKLPKALFVDGTVSVETLPTIYHIRNELVKSTKQADIRYVYLAMHHIIKYRGHFLMEGQTLSDIGAEAPQKMQELLELLTGPESFVCGLAPAENAAKEICHAMENHSLRGMARKEQIQKLLYAGKKKESKEAAQSLASLLLGYKGSLKALIGYESQTDAPEKTSLGAIEGETEETYLAGMTEAQAEVFALMLELYRWQLFAEIRQNGQTISDTMVARYEKHGRDLEKLKAWVKAYQPDKFYALFRDDENAKGYAAYTDHLRKPKKFKKEKLQRCTQDEFYKVLKAMLTGNKDAEAAAAAQPMLEAIDEPNGFLPLQRINLNGQIPNQI
;
A
#
# COMPACT_ATOMS: atom_id res chain seq x y z
N MET A 1 40.21 42.55 41.91
CA MET A 1 39.29 41.71 42.72
C MET A 1 38.46 40.88 41.76
N LYS A 2 38.15 39.63 42.12
CA LYS A 2 37.11 38.87 41.39
C LYS A 2 35.76 39.36 41.90
N GLU A 3 34.96 39.96 41.02
CA GLU A 3 33.59 40.36 41.36
C GLU A 3 32.68 39.12 41.28
N VAL A 4 31.83 38.95 42.29
CA VAL A 4 30.86 37.86 42.36
C VAL A 4 29.61 38.28 41.60
N TYR A 5 29.12 37.40 40.72
CA TYR A 5 27.92 37.62 39.92
C TYR A 5 27.14 36.31 39.76
N ASN A 6 25.84 36.45 39.51
CA ASN A 6 24.92 35.35 39.24
C ASN A 6 24.51 35.38 37.76
N ILE A 7 24.23 34.20 37.18
CA ILE A 7 23.68 34.06 35.83
C ILE A 7 22.38 33.26 35.93
N GLY A 8 21.28 33.83 35.45
CA GLY A 8 20.04 33.11 35.17
C GLY A 8 19.99 32.70 33.70
N LEU A 9 19.63 31.46 33.43
CA LEU A 9 19.41 30.92 32.08
C LEU A 9 18.00 30.34 31.99
N ASP A 10 17.28 30.71 30.93
CA ASP A 10 15.97 30.16 30.57
C ASP A 10 16.11 29.42 29.25
N ILE A 11 16.20 28.09 29.31
CA ILE A 11 16.56 27.23 28.17
C ILE A 11 15.28 26.63 27.58
N GLY A 12 14.79 27.24 26.50
CA GLY A 12 13.69 26.75 25.68
C GLY A 12 14.15 25.89 24.49
N THR A 13 13.18 25.41 23.70
CA THR A 13 13.42 24.53 22.53
C THR A 13 14.01 25.26 21.32
N SER A 14 13.81 26.57 21.23
CA SER A 14 14.29 27.44 20.14
C SER A 14 14.91 28.75 20.63
N SER A 15 15.13 28.87 21.95
CA SER A 15 15.71 30.07 22.54
C SER A 15 16.42 29.79 23.86
N VAL A 16 17.50 30.51 24.14
CA VAL A 16 18.11 30.57 25.47
C VAL A 16 18.11 32.01 25.95
N GLY A 17 17.23 32.31 26.91
CA GLY A 17 17.24 33.57 27.67
C GLY A 17 18.40 33.58 28.66
N TYR A 18 19.04 34.73 28.83
CA TYR A 18 20.07 34.93 29.84
C TYR A 18 19.91 36.26 30.54
N ALA A 19 20.30 36.32 31.82
CA ALA A 19 20.42 37.56 32.59
C ALA A 19 21.53 37.41 33.63
N MET A 20 22.33 38.45 33.84
CA MET A 20 23.36 38.47 34.89
C MET A 20 23.00 39.50 35.97
N THR A 21 23.14 39.12 37.25
CA THR A 21 22.88 39.99 38.39
C THR A 21 24.03 40.02 39.39
N ASP A 22 24.11 41.07 40.21
CA ASP A 22 24.92 41.08 41.43
C ASP A 22 24.28 40.20 42.54
N GLU A 23 24.93 40.14 43.71
CA GLU A 23 24.43 39.44 44.90
C GLU A 23 23.12 40.03 45.46
N LYS A 24 22.78 41.28 45.11
CA LYS A 24 21.56 41.97 45.53
C LYS A 24 20.44 41.84 44.49
N GLY A 25 20.63 41.01 43.46
CA GLY A 25 19.65 40.78 42.39
C GLY A 25 19.53 41.92 41.38
N ARG A 26 20.48 42.86 41.34
CA ARG A 26 20.47 43.97 40.39
C ARG A 26 21.14 43.56 39.08
N LEU A 27 20.49 43.86 37.95
CA LEU A 27 21.02 43.57 36.61
C LEU A 27 22.36 44.26 36.38
N LEU A 28 23.34 43.48 35.95
CA LEU A 28 24.66 44.00 35.59
C LEU A 28 24.63 44.70 34.23
N ARG A 29 25.68 45.49 33.98
CA ARG A 29 25.92 46.14 32.70
C ARG A 29 27.36 45.92 32.28
N PHE A 30 27.54 45.53 31.02
CA PHE A 30 28.86 45.37 30.40
C PHE A 30 28.97 46.38 29.26
N HIS A 31 29.99 47.24 29.28
CA HIS A 31 30.15 48.36 28.34
C HIS A 31 28.85 49.18 28.12
N LYS A 32 28.19 49.55 29.22
CA LYS A 32 26.91 50.30 29.24
C LYS A 32 25.70 49.55 28.66
N ARG A 33 25.87 48.32 28.15
CA ARG A 33 24.78 47.46 27.68
C ARG A 33 24.26 46.56 28.81
N PRO A 34 22.95 46.32 28.91
CA PRO A 34 22.41 45.39 29.89
C PRO A 34 22.90 43.96 29.60
N THR A 35 23.20 43.20 30.65
CA THR A 35 23.65 41.80 30.55
C THR A 35 22.47 40.82 30.57
N TYR A 36 21.38 41.16 29.88
CA TYR A 36 20.26 40.25 29.62
C TYR A 36 19.94 40.20 28.14
N GLY A 37 19.36 39.11 27.68
CA GLY A 37 18.98 38.92 26.29
C GLY A 37 18.45 37.52 26.05
N SER A 38 18.25 37.18 24.78
CA SER A 38 17.97 35.81 24.35
C SER A 38 18.75 35.49 23.08
N VAL A 39 19.20 34.25 22.97
CA VAL A 39 19.73 33.68 21.74
C VAL A 39 18.63 32.84 21.11
N LEU A 40 18.25 33.15 19.87
CA LEU A 40 17.26 32.38 19.12
C LEU A 40 17.96 31.41 18.16
N PHE A 41 17.43 30.21 18.00
CA PHE A 41 17.92 29.20 17.06
C PHE A 41 16.76 28.34 16.54
N GLU A 42 16.97 27.66 15.41
CA GLU A 42 15.99 26.72 14.88
C GLU A 42 15.87 25.50 15.81
N GLU A 43 14.63 25.04 16.03
CA GLU A 43 14.35 23.87 16.85
C GLU A 43 15.06 22.63 16.30
N ALA A 44 15.64 21.84 17.21
CA ALA A 44 16.37 20.64 16.84
C ALA A 44 15.44 19.61 16.19
N GLN A 45 15.76 19.23 14.94
CA GLN A 45 15.04 18.16 14.25
C GLN A 45 15.40 16.78 14.84
N THR A 46 14.39 15.94 15.06
CA THR A 46 14.62 14.56 15.49
C THR A 46 15.40 13.75 14.44
N ALA A 47 16.08 12.69 14.87
CA ALA A 47 16.82 11.81 13.96
C ALA A 47 15.92 10.92 13.06
N LYS A 48 14.58 11.02 13.18
CA LYS A 48 13.60 10.18 12.47
C LYS A 48 13.79 10.24 10.96
N GLU A 49 13.75 11.44 10.36
CA GLU A 49 13.86 11.59 8.90
C GLU A 49 15.21 11.07 8.35
N ARG A 50 16.30 11.30 9.10
CA ARG A 50 17.63 10.80 8.74
C ARG A 50 17.69 9.27 8.77
N ARG A 51 17.05 8.63 9.77
CA ARG A 51 16.90 7.16 9.86
C ARG A 51 16.17 6.63 8.62
N GLN A 52 15.04 7.23 8.25
CA GLN A 52 14.24 6.82 7.08
C GLN A 52 15.03 6.89 5.77
N LYS A 53 15.65 8.05 5.50
CA LYS A 53 16.49 8.25 4.29
C LYS A 53 17.64 7.24 4.23
N ARG A 54 18.29 6.92 5.36
CA ARG A 54 19.37 5.93 5.44
C ARG A 54 18.87 4.51 5.17
N SER A 55 17.77 4.10 5.78
CA SER A 55 17.15 2.78 5.57
C SER A 55 16.72 2.60 4.11
N ALA A 56 16.08 3.59 3.50
CA ALA A 56 15.68 3.57 2.10
C ALA A 56 16.88 3.40 1.14
N ARG A 57 17.97 4.15 1.35
CA ARG A 57 19.21 4.01 0.55
C ARG A 57 19.78 2.59 0.65
N ARG A 58 19.90 2.05 1.86
CA ARG A 58 20.40 0.68 2.09
C ARG A 58 19.51 -0.37 1.42
N ARG A 59 18.19 -0.25 1.54
CA ARG A 59 17.20 -1.13 0.89
C ARG A 59 17.37 -1.12 -0.64
N LEU A 60 17.47 0.06 -1.25
CA LEU A 60 17.66 0.21 -2.70
C LEU A 60 18.99 -0.39 -3.17
N ALA A 61 20.08 -0.15 -2.44
CA ALA A 61 21.40 -0.72 -2.75
C ALA A 61 21.37 -2.26 -2.69
N ARG A 62 20.78 -2.84 -1.63
CA ARG A 62 20.64 -4.29 -1.47
C ARG A 62 19.74 -4.91 -2.55
N ARG A 63 18.64 -4.25 -2.92
CA ARG A 63 17.77 -4.68 -4.02
C ARG A 63 18.55 -4.72 -5.35
N ARG A 64 19.33 -3.68 -5.66
CA ARG A 64 20.21 -3.66 -6.85
C ARG A 64 21.25 -4.78 -6.80
N LYS A 65 21.87 -5.03 -5.63
CA LYS A 65 22.83 -6.14 -5.46
C LYS A 65 22.19 -7.50 -5.77
N ARG A 66 20.99 -7.79 -5.26
CA ARG A 66 20.29 -9.06 -5.56
C ARG A 66 20.05 -9.26 -7.06
N ILE A 67 19.63 -8.20 -7.76
CA ILE A 67 19.42 -8.28 -9.21
C ILE A 67 20.73 -8.51 -9.96
N LYS A 68 21.82 -7.84 -9.58
CA LYS A 68 23.14 -8.09 -10.17
C LYS A 68 23.63 -9.52 -9.96
N LEU A 69 23.40 -10.09 -8.77
CA LEU A 69 23.72 -11.49 -8.48
C LEU A 69 22.91 -12.45 -9.36
N LEU A 70 21.60 -12.20 -9.52
CA LEU A 70 20.76 -12.98 -10.43
C LEU A 70 21.26 -12.87 -11.89
N GLN A 71 21.56 -11.65 -12.36
CA GLN A 71 22.08 -11.44 -13.72
C GLN A 71 23.39 -12.21 -13.93
N ALA A 72 24.33 -12.11 -13.00
CA ALA A 72 25.60 -12.82 -13.09
C ALA A 72 25.42 -14.35 -13.13
N LEU A 73 24.46 -14.88 -12.37
CA LEU A 73 24.17 -16.31 -12.32
C LEU A 73 23.69 -16.85 -13.68
N VAL A 74 22.77 -16.16 -14.34
CA VAL A 74 22.15 -16.62 -15.60
C VAL A 74 22.80 -15.99 -16.85
N ALA A 75 23.85 -15.19 -16.67
CA ALA A 75 24.49 -14.46 -17.76
C ALA A 75 24.98 -15.35 -18.90
N PRO A 76 25.66 -16.50 -18.66
CA PRO A 76 26.13 -17.36 -19.74
C PRO A 76 24.99 -17.80 -20.67
N ASP A 77 23.88 -18.28 -20.10
CA ASP A 77 22.75 -18.81 -20.86
C ASP A 77 21.95 -17.71 -21.57
N VAL A 78 21.69 -16.60 -20.87
CA VAL A 78 20.95 -15.46 -21.45
C VAL A 78 21.76 -14.80 -22.56
N CYS A 79 23.07 -14.62 -22.39
CA CYS A 79 23.91 -14.03 -23.42
C CYS A 79 24.14 -14.98 -24.60
N ALA A 80 24.11 -16.29 -24.40
CA ALA A 80 24.11 -17.25 -25.50
C ALA A 80 22.84 -17.14 -26.37
N ALA A 81 21.69 -16.92 -25.73
CA ALA A 81 20.42 -16.68 -26.44
C ALA A 81 20.36 -15.27 -27.08
N ASP A 82 20.83 -14.25 -26.38
CA ASP A 82 20.80 -12.85 -26.82
C ASP A 82 21.91 -12.02 -26.15
N PRO A 83 23.06 -11.83 -26.82
CA PRO A 83 24.23 -11.15 -26.24
C PRO A 83 23.96 -9.71 -25.78
N ALA A 84 22.95 -9.03 -26.33
CA ALA A 84 22.64 -7.64 -26.04
C ALA A 84 21.46 -7.46 -25.06
N PHE A 85 20.86 -8.55 -24.57
CA PHE A 85 19.66 -8.52 -23.73
C PHE A 85 19.83 -7.67 -22.46
N PHE A 86 20.88 -7.92 -21.67
CA PHE A 86 21.10 -7.16 -20.43
C PHE A 86 21.47 -5.71 -20.67
N LEU A 87 22.16 -5.40 -21.78
CA LEU A 87 22.45 -4.01 -22.14
C LEU A 87 21.15 -3.24 -22.40
N ARG A 88 20.26 -3.80 -23.24
CA ARG A 88 18.93 -3.22 -23.50
C ARG A 88 18.13 -3.01 -22.21
N MET A 89 18.12 -4.01 -21.34
CA MET A 89 17.40 -3.94 -20.07
C MET A 89 17.97 -2.86 -19.13
N ASN A 90 19.28 -2.87 -18.92
CA ASN A 90 19.96 -2.02 -17.94
C ASN A 90 19.98 -0.54 -18.38
N GLU A 91 20.05 -0.28 -19.68
CA GLU A 91 20.12 1.07 -20.25
C GLU A 91 18.78 1.55 -20.82
N SER A 92 17.68 0.81 -20.62
CA SER A 92 16.33 1.14 -21.13
C SER A 92 15.79 2.53 -20.76
N PHE A 93 16.39 3.20 -19.78
CA PHE A 93 16.02 4.55 -19.35
C PHE A 93 16.84 5.66 -20.03
N LEU A 94 17.88 5.31 -20.78
CA LEU A 94 18.80 6.23 -21.43
C LEU A 94 18.35 6.55 -22.86
N TRP A 95 18.67 7.75 -23.33
CA TRP A 95 18.79 7.99 -24.76
C TRP A 95 20.06 7.33 -25.27
N ALA A 96 20.13 7.03 -26.57
CA ALA A 96 21.30 6.35 -27.10
C ALA A 96 22.58 7.18 -26.92
N GLU A 97 22.48 8.50 -27.03
CA GLU A 97 23.57 9.47 -26.78
C GLU A 97 24.11 9.43 -25.34
N ASP A 98 23.28 9.02 -24.37
CA ASP A 98 23.69 8.91 -22.96
C ASP A 98 24.35 7.56 -22.64
N SER A 99 24.29 6.59 -23.58
CA SER A 99 24.91 5.28 -23.41
C SER A 99 26.42 5.38 -23.59
N LYS A 100 27.17 4.68 -22.74
CA LYS A 100 28.61 4.46 -22.95
C LYS A 100 28.93 3.72 -24.24
N TYR A 101 27.92 3.06 -24.82
CA TYR A 101 27.99 2.27 -26.04
C TYR A 101 27.13 2.87 -27.15
N GLU A 102 26.98 4.20 -27.20
CA GLU A 102 26.10 4.95 -28.12
C GLU A 102 25.95 4.31 -29.50
N LYS A 103 27.05 4.15 -30.27
CA LYS A 103 26.99 3.62 -31.65
C LYS A 103 26.41 2.21 -31.75
N PHE A 104 26.61 1.39 -30.72
CA PHE A 104 26.06 0.04 -30.65
C PHE A 104 24.62 0.08 -30.15
N TYR A 105 24.36 0.79 -29.04
CA TYR A 105 23.04 0.90 -28.42
C TYR A 105 22.01 1.56 -29.35
N ALA A 106 22.41 2.58 -30.12
CA ALA A 106 21.56 3.24 -31.10
C ALA A 106 21.05 2.29 -32.20
N LYS A 107 21.80 1.23 -32.50
CA LYS A 107 21.42 0.20 -33.49
C LYS A 107 20.57 -0.90 -32.88
N LEU A 108 20.51 -1.00 -31.55
CA LEU A 108 19.72 -2.01 -30.89
C LEU A 108 18.23 -1.66 -30.98
N PRO A 109 17.37 -2.65 -31.23
CA PRO A 109 15.93 -2.48 -31.14
C PRO A 109 15.55 -2.12 -29.71
N LYS A 110 14.56 -1.24 -29.54
CA LYS A 110 14.07 -0.85 -28.21
C LYS A 110 13.28 -1.96 -27.50
N ALA A 111 12.74 -2.91 -28.27
CA ALA A 111 12.06 -4.07 -27.72
C ALA A 111 13.06 -5.00 -27.02
N LEU A 112 12.65 -5.54 -25.87
CA LEU A 112 13.48 -6.50 -25.15
C LEU A 112 13.52 -7.85 -25.89
N PHE A 113 12.47 -8.18 -26.63
CA PHE A 113 12.34 -9.36 -27.49
C PHE A 113 12.19 -8.90 -28.93
N VAL A 114 13.16 -9.24 -29.76
CA VAL A 114 13.30 -8.73 -31.14
C VAL A 114 12.89 -9.79 -32.16
N ASP A 115 13.06 -11.04 -31.77
CA ASP A 115 12.80 -12.26 -32.54
C ASP A 115 11.33 -12.70 -32.54
N GLY A 116 10.44 -11.92 -31.93
CA GLY A 116 9.01 -12.25 -31.85
C GLY A 116 8.70 -13.43 -30.93
N THR A 117 9.68 -13.91 -30.13
CA THR A 117 9.45 -14.98 -29.15
C THR A 117 8.33 -14.63 -28.18
N VAL A 118 8.15 -13.34 -27.84
CA VAL A 118 7.02 -12.82 -27.07
C VAL A 118 6.01 -12.16 -27.98
N SER A 119 4.75 -12.61 -27.89
CA SER A 119 3.62 -11.76 -28.24
C SER A 119 3.13 -11.04 -26.99
N VAL A 120 3.12 -9.70 -27.04
CA VAL A 120 2.47 -8.86 -26.01
C VAL A 120 0.97 -9.17 -25.94
N GLU A 121 0.39 -9.74 -27.00
CA GLU A 121 -1.01 -10.13 -27.04
C GLU A 121 -1.29 -11.38 -26.20
N THR A 122 -0.37 -12.35 -26.18
CA THR A 122 -0.54 -13.58 -25.38
C THR A 122 -0.04 -13.43 -23.95
N LEU A 123 0.97 -12.58 -23.73
CA LEU A 123 1.59 -12.36 -22.41
C LEU A 123 1.60 -10.87 -22.04
N PRO A 124 0.42 -10.25 -21.83
CA PRO A 124 0.30 -8.80 -21.67
C PRO A 124 0.90 -8.27 -20.36
N THR A 125 1.15 -9.15 -19.38
CA THR A 125 1.74 -8.76 -18.09
C THR A 125 2.79 -9.76 -17.62
N ILE A 126 3.69 -9.30 -16.74
CA ILE A 126 4.69 -10.17 -16.09
C ILE A 126 4.06 -11.34 -15.32
N TYR A 127 2.81 -11.21 -14.88
CA TYR A 127 2.10 -12.29 -14.20
C TYR A 127 1.61 -13.36 -15.18
N HIS A 128 1.32 -13.02 -16.43
CA HIS A 128 1.05 -14.03 -17.46
C HIS A 128 2.29 -14.89 -17.72
N ILE A 129 3.47 -14.25 -17.85
CA ILE A 129 4.76 -14.95 -17.98
C ILE A 129 4.99 -15.89 -16.79
N ARG A 130 4.82 -15.39 -15.56
CA ARG A 130 4.96 -16.22 -14.34
C ARG A 130 3.96 -17.38 -14.32
N ASN A 131 2.72 -17.14 -14.72
CA ASN A 131 1.67 -18.17 -14.70
C ASN A 131 1.96 -19.28 -15.72
N GLU A 132 2.38 -18.90 -16.93
CA GLU A 132 2.78 -19.86 -17.97
C GLU A 132 3.96 -20.71 -17.51
N LEU A 133 5.01 -20.09 -16.95
CA LEU A 133 6.21 -20.80 -16.49
C LEU A 133 5.94 -21.80 -15.36
N VAL A 134 4.92 -21.56 -14.52
CA VAL A 134 4.55 -22.48 -13.44
C VAL A 134 3.71 -23.66 -13.95
N LYS A 135 2.91 -23.46 -15.00
CA LYS A 135 1.95 -24.45 -15.50
C LYS A 135 2.44 -25.25 -16.70
N SER A 136 3.32 -24.67 -17.50
CA SER A 136 3.85 -25.30 -18.71
C SER A 136 4.97 -26.28 -18.36
N THR A 137 4.93 -27.46 -18.98
CA THR A 137 6.02 -28.44 -18.94
C THR A 137 7.00 -28.28 -20.11
N LYS A 138 6.74 -27.35 -21.03
CA LYS A 138 7.59 -27.10 -22.18
C LYS A 138 8.85 -26.33 -21.76
N GLN A 139 9.95 -26.57 -22.44
CA GLN A 139 11.17 -25.78 -22.26
C GLN A 139 10.88 -24.32 -22.63
N ALA A 140 11.05 -23.42 -21.66
CA ALA A 140 10.87 -21.99 -21.84
C ALA A 140 12.17 -21.29 -22.26
N ASP A 141 12.03 -20.15 -22.92
CA ASP A 141 13.16 -19.26 -23.20
C ASP A 141 13.79 -18.76 -21.89
N ILE A 142 15.12 -18.83 -21.79
CA ILE A 142 15.87 -18.43 -20.59
C ILE A 142 15.62 -16.96 -20.21
N ARG A 143 15.35 -16.09 -21.19
CA ARG A 143 15.02 -14.69 -20.97
C ARG A 143 13.69 -14.54 -20.20
N TYR A 144 12.72 -15.44 -20.39
CA TYR A 144 11.47 -15.46 -19.62
C TYR A 144 11.68 -15.87 -18.19
N VAL A 145 12.43 -16.95 -18.00
CA VAL A 145 12.80 -17.46 -16.68
C VAL A 145 13.48 -16.33 -15.91
N TYR A 146 14.46 -15.65 -16.53
CA TYR A 146 15.10 -14.49 -15.93
C TYR A 146 14.13 -13.34 -15.62
N LEU A 147 13.22 -12.96 -16.51
CA LEU A 147 12.26 -11.87 -16.24
C LEU A 147 11.33 -12.20 -15.07
N ALA A 148 10.83 -13.43 -15.00
CA ALA A 148 10.00 -13.90 -13.90
C ALA A 148 10.76 -13.88 -12.57
N MET A 149 11.97 -14.46 -12.53
CA MET A 149 12.83 -14.45 -11.35
C MET A 149 13.24 -13.03 -10.94
N HIS A 150 13.59 -12.17 -11.91
CA HIS A 150 13.91 -10.77 -11.67
C HIS A 150 12.72 -10.05 -11.00
N HIS A 151 11.50 -10.28 -11.47
CA HIS A 151 10.29 -9.70 -10.88
C HIS A 151 10.10 -10.17 -9.43
N ILE A 152 10.18 -11.48 -9.17
CA ILE A 152 10.02 -12.07 -7.83
C ILE A 152 11.10 -11.53 -6.88
N ILE A 153 12.38 -11.57 -7.24
CA ILE A 153 13.48 -11.11 -6.38
C ILE A 153 13.44 -9.59 -6.12
N LYS A 154 12.95 -8.81 -7.10
CA LYS A 154 12.78 -7.35 -6.96
C LYS A 154 11.63 -6.99 -6.03
N TYR A 155 10.53 -7.74 -6.10
CA TYR A 155 9.29 -7.54 -5.34
C TYR A 155 8.97 -8.74 -4.44
N ARG A 156 9.96 -9.12 -3.62
CA ARG A 156 10.04 -10.40 -2.88
C ARG A 156 9.11 -10.56 -1.66
N GLY A 157 8.10 -9.71 -1.51
CA GLY A 157 7.25 -9.69 -0.31
C GLY A 157 7.96 -9.31 1.01
N HIS A 158 7.23 -9.39 2.11
CA HIS A 158 7.69 -9.16 3.48
C HIS A 158 8.13 -10.47 4.17
N PHE A 159 8.91 -10.35 5.25
CA PHE A 159 9.52 -11.49 5.97
C PHE A 159 8.96 -11.66 7.38
N LEU A 160 7.73 -11.18 7.64
CA LEU A 160 7.12 -11.17 8.98
C LEU A 160 6.67 -12.55 9.46
N MET A 161 6.62 -13.56 8.58
CA MET A 161 6.12 -14.91 8.87
C MET A 161 7.25 -15.94 8.81
N GLU A 162 8.44 -15.57 9.29
CA GLU A 162 9.63 -16.40 9.16
C GLU A 162 9.45 -17.76 9.85
N GLY A 163 9.75 -18.86 9.14
CA GLY A 163 9.60 -20.23 9.66
C GLY A 163 8.22 -20.86 9.48
N GLN A 164 7.20 -20.12 9.05
CA GLN A 164 5.85 -20.67 8.80
C GLN A 164 5.66 -21.02 7.31
N THR A 165 5.02 -22.18 7.06
CA THR A 165 4.50 -22.54 5.74
C THR A 165 3.13 -21.90 5.49
N LEU A 166 2.69 -21.84 4.23
CA LEU A 166 1.35 -21.35 3.89
C LEU A 166 0.22 -22.16 4.53
N SER A 167 0.47 -23.45 4.79
CA SER A 167 -0.43 -24.37 5.48
C SER A 167 -0.53 -24.06 6.98
N ASP A 168 0.59 -23.80 7.67
CA ASP A 168 0.62 -23.49 9.11
C ASP A 168 -0.18 -22.21 9.39
N ILE A 169 0.03 -21.20 8.53
CA ILE A 169 -0.69 -19.92 8.55
C ILE A 169 -2.21 -20.13 8.47
N GLY A 170 -2.66 -21.13 7.69
CA GLY A 170 -4.06 -21.47 7.55
C GLY A 170 -4.69 -22.03 8.82
N ALA A 171 -4.01 -22.98 9.48
CA ALA A 171 -4.55 -23.77 10.57
C ALA A 171 -4.66 -23.00 11.91
N GLU A 172 -3.76 -22.05 12.15
CA GLU A 172 -3.71 -21.28 13.42
C GLU A 172 -4.72 -20.14 13.49
N ALA A 173 -5.31 -19.71 12.37
CA ALA A 173 -6.14 -18.50 12.32
C ALA A 173 -7.36 -18.52 13.24
N PRO A 174 -8.14 -19.62 13.38
CA PRO A 174 -9.23 -19.66 14.36
C PRO A 174 -8.77 -19.52 15.80
N GLN A 175 -7.57 -20.00 16.15
CA GLN A 175 -6.99 -19.86 17.50
C GLN A 175 -6.57 -18.41 17.75
N LYS A 176 -5.89 -17.78 16.78
CA LYS A 176 -5.52 -16.35 16.86
C LYS A 176 -6.73 -15.42 16.88
N MET A 177 -7.79 -15.78 16.16
CA MET A 177 -9.07 -15.06 16.23
C MET A 177 -9.71 -15.20 17.62
N GLN A 178 -9.66 -16.39 18.21
CA GLN A 178 -10.16 -16.62 19.57
C GLN A 178 -9.38 -15.77 20.59
N GLU A 179 -8.05 -15.77 20.52
CA GLU A 179 -7.17 -14.93 21.34
C GLU A 179 -7.48 -13.44 21.18
N LEU A 180 -7.65 -12.97 19.94
CA LEU A 180 -8.06 -11.58 19.66
C LEU A 180 -9.39 -11.22 20.34
N LEU A 181 -10.38 -12.12 20.27
CA LEU A 181 -11.69 -11.89 20.90
C LEU A 181 -11.58 -11.88 22.43
N GLU A 182 -10.80 -12.78 23.01
CA GLU A 182 -10.54 -12.83 24.46
C GLU A 182 -9.86 -11.55 24.94
N LEU A 183 -8.83 -11.09 24.23
CA LEU A 183 -8.18 -9.82 24.53
C LEU A 183 -9.14 -8.65 24.37
N LEU A 184 -10.05 -8.63 23.40
CA LEU A 184 -11.00 -7.52 23.25
C LEU A 184 -12.18 -7.56 24.25
N THR A 185 -12.46 -8.71 24.87
CA THR A 185 -13.65 -8.91 25.73
C THR A 185 -13.32 -9.13 27.20
N GLY A 186 -12.03 -9.29 27.53
CA GLY A 186 -11.55 -9.50 28.89
C GLY A 186 -11.97 -8.38 29.87
N PRO A 187 -12.31 -8.71 31.13
CA PRO A 187 -12.79 -7.74 32.12
C PRO A 187 -11.75 -6.69 32.53
N GLU A 188 -10.45 -6.99 32.41
CA GLU A 188 -9.34 -6.05 32.61
C GLU A 188 -8.86 -5.39 31.30
N SER A 189 -9.57 -5.62 30.20
CA SER A 189 -9.16 -5.17 28.88
C SER A 189 -9.92 -3.92 28.40
N PHE A 190 -10.02 -3.75 27.09
CA PHE A 190 -10.64 -2.63 26.42
C PHE A 190 -12.15 -2.58 26.66
N VAL A 191 -12.66 -1.40 27.03
CA VAL A 191 -14.10 -1.14 27.16
C VAL A 191 -14.72 -0.92 25.78
N CYS A 192 -14.67 -1.92 24.90
CA CYS A 192 -15.27 -1.87 23.55
C CYS A 192 -16.65 -2.54 23.49
N GLY A 193 -17.03 -3.29 24.55
CA GLY A 193 -18.37 -3.83 24.73
C GLY A 193 -18.78 -4.89 23.71
N LEU A 194 -17.82 -5.54 23.05
CA LEU A 194 -18.08 -6.69 22.19
C LEU A 194 -18.69 -7.84 22.99
N ALA A 195 -19.57 -8.61 22.35
CA ALA A 195 -20.20 -9.79 22.92
C ALA A 195 -20.29 -10.85 21.83
N PRO A 196 -19.17 -11.54 21.53
CA PRO A 196 -19.11 -12.52 20.47
C PRO A 196 -20.06 -13.69 20.74
N ALA A 197 -20.63 -14.25 19.67
CA ALA A 197 -21.41 -15.48 19.73
C ALA A 197 -20.54 -16.69 20.12
N GLU A 198 -21.18 -17.77 20.56
CA GLU A 198 -20.50 -19.06 20.71
C GLU A 198 -19.88 -19.50 19.38
N ASN A 199 -18.63 -19.97 19.38
CA ASN A 199 -17.86 -20.30 18.17
C ASN A 199 -17.58 -19.15 17.19
N ALA A 200 -17.78 -17.88 17.59
CA ALA A 200 -17.57 -16.72 16.72
C ALA A 200 -16.21 -16.73 16.00
N ALA A 201 -15.14 -17.15 16.66
CA ALA A 201 -13.81 -17.19 16.05
C ALA A 201 -13.76 -18.01 14.75
N LYS A 202 -14.30 -19.24 14.77
CA LYS A 202 -14.33 -20.13 13.59
C LYS A 202 -15.24 -19.57 12.48
N GLU A 203 -16.41 -19.06 12.86
CA GLU A 203 -17.38 -18.54 11.90
C GLU A 203 -16.92 -17.23 11.25
N ILE A 204 -16.23 -16.36 11.99
CA ILE A 204 -15.62 -15.14 11.46
C ILE A 204 -14.52 -15.51 10.46
N CYS A 205 -13.63 -16.44 10.81
CA CYS A 205 -12.61 -16.93 9.89
C CYS A 205 -13.23 -17.48 8.59
N HIS A 206 -14.26 -18.32 8.70
CA HIS A 206 -14.97 -18.83 7.53
C HIS A 206 -15.62 -17.70 6.69
N ALA A 207 -16.23 -16.69 7.33
CA ALA A 207 -16.81 -15.54 6.64
C ALA A 207 -15.75 -14.67 5.94
N MET A 208 -14.55 -14.54 6.54
CA MET A 208 -13.41 -13.82 5.98
C MET A 208 -12.88 -14.50 4.70
N GLU A 209 -12.85 -15.83 4.67
CA GLU A 209 -12.44 -16.64 3.52
C GLU A 209 -13.55 -16.83 2.48
N ASN A 210 -14.80 -16.47 2.78
CA ASN A 210 -15.91 -16.67 1.86
C ASN A 210 -15.96 -15.57 0.77
N HIS A 211 -15.20 -15.76 -0.30
CA HIS A 211 -15.16 -14.83 -1.44
C HIS A 211 -16.41 -14.88 -2.35
N SER A 212 -17.36 -15.79 -2.09
CA SER A 212 -18.65 -15.81 -2.82
C SER A 212 -19.61 -14.72 -2.36
N LEU A 213 -19.43 -14.20 -1.14
CA LEU A 213 -20.23 -13.11 -0.58
C LEU A 213 -19.57 -11.75 -0.86
N ARG A 214 -20.35 -10.79 -1.33
CA ARG A 214 -19.91 -9.39 -1.52
C ARG A 214 -19.46 -8.76 -0.21
N GLY A 215 -18.56 -7.77 -0.30
CA GLY A 215 -17.89 -7.18 0.86
C GLY A 215 -18.81 -6.66 1.98
N MET A 216 -19.92 -6.00 1.63
CA MET A 216 -20.93 -5.52 2.58
C MET A 216 -21.64 -6.67 3.32
N ALA A 217 -22.06 -7.71 2.60
CA ALA A 217 -22.74 -8.85 3.19
C ALA A 217 -21.83 -9.62 4.16
N ARG A 218 -20.57 -9.82 3.80
CA ARG A 218 -19.55 -10.39 4.69
C ARG A 218 -19.36 -9.55 5.95
N LYS A 219 -19.24 -8.22 5.78
CA LYS A 219 -19.08 -7.30 6.91
C LYS A 219 -20.26 -7.38 7.86
N GLU A 220 -21.50 -7.43 7.35
CA GLU A 220 -22.70 -7.58 8.16
C GLU A 220 -22.75 -8.94 8.87
N GLN A 221 -22.33 -10.02 8.21
CA GLN A 221 -22.25 -11.35 8.82
C GLN A 221 -21.25 -11.36 9.99
N ILE A 222 -20.03 -10.87 9.78
CA ILE A 222 -19.01 -10.78 10.84
C ILE A 222 -19.50 -9.87 11.97
N GLN A 223 -20.14 -8.75 11.65
CA GLN A 223 -20.68 -7.84 12.66
C GLN A 223 -21.71 -8.53 13.57
N LYS A 224 -22.60 -9.36 13.02
CA LYS A 224 -23.59 -10.13 13.80
C LYS A 224 -22.94 -11.14 14.73
N LEU A 225 -21.84 -11.76 14.31
CA LEU A 225 -21.08 -12.71 15.12
C LEU A 225 -20.33 -12.05 16.27
N LEU A 226 -19.90 -10.81 16.08
CA LEU A 226 -19.22 -10.01 17.10
C LEU A 226 -20.19 -9.39 18.12
N TYR A 227 -21.48 -9.27 17.77
CA TYR A 227 -22.44 -8.57 18.61
C TYR A 227 -23.91 -8.86 18.28
N ALA A 228 -24.69 -9.20 19.31
CA ALA A 228 -26.15 -9.37 19.25
C ALA A 228 -26.96 -8.35 20.08
N GLY A 229 -26.32 -7.37 20.73
CA GLY A 229 -26.98 -6.47 21.70
C GLY A 229 -27.53 -5.14 21.12
N LYS A 230 -27.94 -4.22 22.01
CA LYS A 230 -28.55 -2.91 21.68
C LYS A 230 -27.70 -1.65 22.00
N LYS A 231 -26.54 -1.77 22.67
CA LYS A 231 -25.66 -0.64 23.03
C LYS A 231 -24.94 -0.09 21.78
N LYS A 232 -24.91 1.23 21.66
CA LYS A 232 -24.34 1.95 20.50
C LYS A 232 -22.82 1.77 20.37
N GLU A 233 -22.09 1.85 21.48
CA GLU A 233 -20.61 1.72 21.51
C GLU A 233 -20.17 0.33 21.05
N SER A 234 -20.83 -0.72 21.55
CA SER A 234 -20.61 -2.11 21.12
C SER A 234 -20.82 -2.32 19.61
N LYS A 235 -21.82 -1.63 19.03
CA LYS A 235 -22.09 -1.68 17.59
C LYS A 235 -20.98 -1.04 16.78
N GLU A 236 -20.41 0.07 17.25
CA GLU A 236 -19.31 0.76 16.59
C GLU A 236 -17.99 -0.02 16.64
N ALA A 237 -17.70 -0.67 17.78
CA ALA A 237 -16.59 -1.61 17.92
C ALA A 237 -16.74 -2.79 16.94
N ALA A 238 -17.90 -3.46 16.93
CA ALA A 238 -18.16 -4.58 16.02
C ALA A 238 -18.02 -4.18 14.54
N GLN A 239 -18.55 -3.00 14.18
CA GLN A 239 -18.39 -2.46 12.82
C GLN A 239 -16.94 -2.14 12.48
N SER A 240 -16.18 -1.61 13.43
CA SER A 240 -14.77 -1.27 13.23
C SER A 240 -13.92 -2.52 13.04
N LEU A 241 -14.08 -3.53 13.90
CA LEU A 241 -13.34 -4.80 13.78
C LEU A 241 -13.68 -5.52 12.47
N ALA A 242 -14.95 -5.67 12.14
CA ALA A 242 -15.38 -6.28 10.87
C ALA A 242 -14.85 -5.51 9.65
N SER A 243 -14.79 -4.18 9.72
CA SER A 243 -14.23 -3.36 8.65
C SER A 243 -12.73 -3.60 8.49
N LEU A 244 -11.98 -3.55 9.60
CA LEU A 244 -10.52 -3.67 9.59
C LEU A 244 -10.07 -5.07 9.11
N LEU A 245 -10.69 -6.14 9.62
CA LEU A 245 -10.38 -7.51 9.23
C LEU A 245 -10.63 -7.80 7.74
N LEU A 246 -11.54 -7.06 7.11
CA LEU A 246 -11.82 -7.15 5.67
C LEU A 246 -11.07 -6.10 4.83
N GLY A 247 -10.19 -5.30 5.45
CA GLY A 247 -9.38 -4.28 4.79
C GLY A 247 -10.08 -2.95 4.50
N TYR A 248 -11.29 -2.74 5.01
CA TYR A 248 -11.98 -1.45 4.98
C TYR A 248 -11.49 -0.50 6.06
N LYS A 249 -11.92 0.76 5.98
CA LYS A 249 -11.62 1.78 6.99
C LYS A 249 -12.43 1.53 8.27
N GLY A 250 -11.74 1.37 9.41
CA GLY A 250 -12.34 1.23 10.75
C GLY A 250 -11.63 2.09 11.80
N SER A 251 -12.25 2.27 12.97
CA SER A 251 -11.72 3.07 14.07
C SER A 251 -10.96 2.21 15.07
N LEU A 252 -9.66 2.47 15.24
CA LEU A 252 -8.86 1.85 16.30
C LEU A 252 -9.22 2.42 17.67
N LYS A 253 -9.64 3.69 17.74
CA LYS A 253 -10.14 4.32 18.96
C LYS A 253 -11.34 3.56 19.53
N ALA A 254 -12.28 3.16 18.67
CA ALA A 254 -13.48 2.42 19.07
C ALA A 254 -13.19 1.00 19.59
N LEU A 255 -12.04 0.42 19.23
CA LEU A 255 -11.66 -0.94 19.62
C LEU A 255 -10.74 -0.96 20.84
N ILE A 256 -9.67 -0.17 20.79
CA ILE A 256 -8.56 -0.25 21.75
C ILE A 256 -8.24 1.10 22.40
N GLY A 257 -9.10 2.12 22.22
CA GLY A 257 -8.88 3.45 22.77
C GLY A 257 -7.67 4.18 22.19
N TYR A 258 -7.10 3.70 21.08
CA TYR A 258 -5.92 4.30 20.47
C TYR A 258 -6.28 5.63 19.80
N GLU A 259 -5.68 6.71 20.29
CA GLU A 259 -5.71 8.03 19.66
C GLU A 259 -4.36 8.28 18.98
N SER A 260 -4.39 8.62 17.69
CA SER A 260 -3.15 8.91 16.98
C SER A 260 -2.47 10.12 17.59
N GLN A 261 -1.16 10.02 17.82
CA GLN A 261 -0.31 11.15 18.25
C GLN A 261 -0.05 12.17 17.13
N THR A 262 -0.67 12.00 15.95
CA THR A 262 -0.51 12.82 14.75
C THR A 262 -1.87 13.15 14.14
N ASP A 263 -1.96 14.10 13.19
CA ASP A 263 -3.15 14.40 12.36
C ASP A 263 -3.54 13.23 11.42
N ALA A 264 -3.46 11.98 11.90
CA ALA A 264 -3.87 10.80 11.16
C ALA A 264 -5.41 10.75 11.10
N PRO A 265 -5.98 10.21 10.02
CA PRO A 265 -7.42 10.06 9.91
C PRO A 265 -7.97 9.18 11.03
N GLU A 266 -9.11 9.59 11.61
CA GLU A 266 -9.83 8.87 12.69
C GLU A 266 -10.14 7.41 12.33
N LYS A 267 -10.28 7.12 11.03
CA LYS A 267 -10.45 5.77 10.49
C LYS A 267 -9.32 5.41 9.55
N THR A 268 -8.77 4.21 9.73
CA THR A 268 -7.67 3.67 8.94
C THR A 268 -8.03 2.28 8.39
N SER A 269 -7.32 1.83 7.36
CA SER A 269 -7.43 0.47 6.82
C SER A 269 -6.13 -0.27 7.10
N LEU A 270 -6.19 -1.52 7.58
CA LEU A 270 -4.99 -2.32 7.87
C LEU A 270 -4.09 -2.51 6.64
N GLY A 271 -4.66 -2.58 5.44
CA GLY A 271 -3.90 -2.67 4.19
C GLY A 271 -3.03 -1.45 3.86
N ALA A 272 -3.28 -0.30 4.50
CA ALA A 272 -2.44 0.89 4.37
C ALA A 272 -1.31 0.95 5.41
N ILE A 273 -1.30 0.03 6.39
CA ILE A 273 -0.31 -0.02 7.46
C ILE A 273 0.72 -1.11 7.15
N GLU A 274 1.89 -0.67 6.73
CA GLU A 274 3.04 -1.52 6.42
C GLU A 274 4.38 -0.85 6.75
N GLY A 275 5.37 -1.66 7.11
CA GLY A 275 6.75 -1.22 7.32
C GLY A 275 6.85 -0.09 8.37
N GLU A 276 7.36 1.07 7.98
CA GLU A 276 7.57 2.17 8.93
C GLU A 276 6.27 2.81 9.45
N THR A 277 5.16 2.67 8.71
CA THR A 277 3.85 3.13 9.22
C THR A 277 3.39 2.26 10.38
N GLU A 278 3.56 0.94 10.28
CA GLU A 278 3.33 -0.03 11.35
C GLU A 278 4.19 0.28 12.57
N GLU A 279 5.50 0.54 12.39
CA GLU A 279 6.40 0.99 13.47
C GLU A 279 5.90 2.28 14.16
N THR A 280 5.30 3.21 13.41
CA THR A 280 4.78 4.47 13.95
C THR A 280 3.51 4.26 14.78
N TYR A 281 2.61 3.37 14.35
CA TYR A 281 1.44 3.01 15.15
C TYR A 281 1.87 2.34 16.47
N LEU A 282 2.74 1.33 16.38
CA LEU A 282 3.23 0.58 17.54
C LEU A 282 3.94 1.47 18.56
N ALA A 283 4.74 2.45 18.13
CA ALA A 283 5.45 3.37 19.02
C ALA A 283 4.50 4.26 19.87
N GLY A 284 3.28 4.50 19.41
CA GLY A 284 2.28 5.27 20.14
C GLY A 284 1.30 4.42 20.95
N MET A 285 1.42 3.10 20.90
CA MET A 285 0.53 2.15 21.57
C MET A 285 1.09 1.71 22.92
N THR A 286 0.21 1.42 23.87
CA THR A 286 0.56 0.61 25.06
C THR A 286 0.85 -0.83 24.66
N GLU A 287 1.46 -1.61 25.54
CA GLU A 287 1.75 -3.04 25.28
C GLU A 287 0.48 -3.82 24.91
N ALA A 288 -0.60 -3.68 25.70
CA ALA A 288 -1.89 -4.32 25.41
C ALA A 288 -2.49 -3.86 24.07
N GLN A 289 -2.35 -2.58 23.70
CA GLN A 289 -2.82 -2.06 22.42
C GLN A 289 -2.03 -2.66 21.24
N ALA A 290 -0.71 -2.76 21.40
CA ALA A 290 0.19 -3.29 20.39
C ALA A 290 -0.07 -4.78 20.12
N GLU A 291 -0.35 -5.56 21.17
CA GLU A 291 -0.69 -6.99 21.07
C GLU A 291 -1.97 -7.22 20.24
N VAL A 292 -3.06 -6.53 20.60
CA VAL A 292 -4.32 -6.61 19.85
C VAL A 292 -4.16 -6.11 18.42
N PHE A 293 -3.38 -5.03 18.22
CA PHE A 293 -3.10 -4.50 16.89
C PHE A 293 -2.33 -5.50 16.02
N ALA A 294 -1.32 -6.18 16.58
CA ALA A 294 -0.54 -7.19 15.87
C ALA A 294 -1.42 -8.38 15.44
N LEU A 295 -2.28 -8.89 16.32
CA LEU A 295 -3.22 -9.97 16.02
C LEU A 295 -4.23 -9.58 14.92
N MET A 296 -4.80 -8.37 15.00
CA MET A 296 -5.69 -7.87 13.93
C MET A 296 -4.96 -7.81 12.58
N LEU A 297 -3.72 -7.33 12.57
CA LEU A 297 -2.93 -7.21 11.35
C LEU A 297 -2.54 -8.59 10.78
N GLU A 298 -2.22 -9.54 11.65
CA GLU A 298 -1.94 -10.92 11.26
C GLU A 298 -3.16 -11.61 10.65
N LEU A 299 -4.34 -11.50 11.29
CA LEU A 299 -5.59 -12.06 10.80
C LEU A 299 -6.05 -11.40 9.49
N TYR A 300 -5.83 -10.10 9.35
CA TYR A 300 -6.06 -9.40 8.09
C TYR A 300 -5.14 -9.91 6.97
N ARG A 301 -3.83 -10.02 7.22
CA ARG A 301 -2.86 -10.57 6.25
C ARG A 301 -3.21 -12.00 5.89
N TRP A 302 -3.59 -12.82 6.87
CA TRP A 302 -4.12 -14.15 6.65
C TRP A 302 -5.31 -14.12 5.68
N GLN A 303 -6.30 -13.26 5.89
CA GLN A 303 -7.47 -13.17 5.00
C GLN A 303 -7.12 -12.81 3.56
N LEU A 304 -6.14 -11.92 3.33
CA LEU A 304 -5.72 -11.52 1.98
C LEU A 304 -5.24 -12.67 1.09
N PHE A 305 -4.71 -13.74 1.71
CA PHE A 305 -4.12 -14.87 0.99
C PHE A 305 -4.96 -16.14 1.05
N ALA A 306 -6.20 -16.07 1.53
CA ALA A 306 -7.10 -17.21 1.60
C ALA A 306 -7.29 -17.90 0.23
N GLU A 307 -7.56 -17.11 -0.82
CA GLU A 307 -7.73 -17.63 -2.19
C GLU A 307 -6.47 -18.35 -2.72
N ILE A 308 -5.28 -17.84 -2.37
CA ILE A 308 -3.99 -18.45 -2.76
C ILE A 308 -3.77 -19.77 -2.00
N ARG A 309 -4.24 -19.86 -0.74
CA ARG A 309 -4.08 -21.07 0.09
C ARG A 309 -5.02 -22.21 -0.29
N GLN A 310 -6.27 -21.92 -0.66
CA GLN A 310 -7.32 -22.94 -0.70
C GLN A 310 -7.44 -23.70 -2.04
N ASN A 311 -7.12 -23.06 -3.17
CA ASN A 311 -7.49 -23.60 -4.50
C ASN A 311 -6.29 -24.05 -5.37
N GLY A 312 -5.08 -24.16 -4.79
CA GLY A 312 -3.86 -24.39 -5.56
C GLY A 312 -3.54 -23.27 -6.57
N GLN A 313 -4.23 -22.13 -6.46
CA GLN A 313 -4.03 -20.97 -7.31
C GLN A 313 -2.76 -20.24 -6.90
N THR A 314 -1.99 -19.80 -7.89
CA THR A 314 -0.80 -18.98 -7.64
C THR A 314 -1.20 -17.51 -7.51
N ILE A 315 -0.33 -16.69 -6.91
CA ILE A 315 -0.51 -15.23 -6.97
C ILE A 315 -0.59 -14.71 -8.41
N SER A 316 0.07 -15.40 -9.35
CA SER A 316 0.03 -15.04 -10.76
C SER A 316 -1.37 -15.26 -11.34
N ASP A 317 -2.10 -16.30 -10.91
CA ASP A 317 -3.51 -16.53 -11.28
C ASP A 317 -4.40 -15.36 -10.84
N THR A 318 -4.31 -14.97 -9.57
CA THR A 318 -5.07 -13.83 -9.03
C THR A 318 -4.76 -12.54 -9.81
N MET A 319 -3.49 -12.31 -10.14
CA MET A 319 -3.08 -11.11 -10.88
C MET A 319 -3.52 -11.13 -12.34
N VAL A 320 -3.53 -12.31 -12.99
CA VAL A 320 -4.10 -12.50 -14.34
C VAL A 320 -5.61 -12.24 -14.30
N ALA A 321 -6.34 -12.84 -13.35
CA ALA A 321 -7.77 -12.62 -13.19
C ALA A 321 -8.12 -11.12 -12.98
N ARG A 322 -7.28 -10.38 -12.23
CA ARG A 322 -7.41 -8.92 -12.11
C ARG A 322 -7.25 -8.20 -13.45
N TYR A 323 -6.27 -8.57 -14.27
CA TYR A 323 -6.09 -7.96 -15.59
C TYR A 323 -7.31 -8.20 -16.49
N GLU A 324 -7.79 -9.43 -16.54
CA GLU A 324 -8.98 -9.80 -17.32
C GLU A 324 -10.24 -9.08 -16.83
N LYS A 325 -10.39 -8.96 -15.51
CA LYS A 325 -11.48 -8.20 -14.90
C LYS A 325 -11.41 -6.71 -15.29
N HIS A 326 -10.22 -6.12 -15.27
CA HIS A 326 -10.02 -4.73 -15.68
C HIS A 326 -10.49 -4.51 -17.12
N GLY A 327 -10.13 -5.40 -18.05
CA GLY A 327 -10.57 -5.34 -19.45
C GLY A 327 -12.10 -5.33 -19.57
N ARG A 328 -12.77 -6.30 -18.94
CA ARG A 328 -14.25 -6.39 -18.94
C ARG A 328 -14.93 -5.18 -18.30
N ASP A 329 -14.41 -4.69 -17.18
CA ASP A 329 -14.94 -3.51 -16.50
C ASP A 329 -14.79 -2.25 -17.37
N LEU A 330 -13.65 -2.12 -18.07
CA LEU A 330 -13.38 -0.99 -18.96
C LEU A 330 -14.31 -0.98 -20.17
N GLU A 331 -14.60 -2.15 -20.75
CA GLU A 331 -15.58 -2.29 -21.82
C GLU A 331 -16.96 -1.85 -21.37
N LYS A 332 -17.42 -2.33 -20.20
CA LYS A 332 -18.70 -1.93 -19.60
C LYS A 332 -18.77 -0.42 -19.37
N LEU A 333 -17.74 0.17 -18.76
CA LEU A 333 -17.70 1.61 -18.50
C LEU A 333 -17.73 2.42 -19.79
N LYS A 334 -16.93 2.03 -20.80
CA LYS A 334 -16.91 2.71 -22.11
C LYS A 334 -18.26 2.63 -22.81
N ALA A 335 -18.93 1.47 -22.76
CA ALA A 335 -20.25 1.29 -23.34
C ALA A 335 -21.28 2.20 -22.64
N TRP A 336 -21.29 2.22 -21.30
CA TRP A 336 -22.19 3.07 -20.52
C TRP A 336 -21.97 4.56 -20.81
N VAL A 337 -20.71 5.02 -20.81
CA VAL A 337 -20.40 6.44 -21.09
C VAL A 337 -20.82 6.82 -22.51
N LYS A 338 -20.57 5.98 -23.51
CA LYS A 338 -21.01 6.25 -24.89
C LYS A 338 -22.53 6.33 -25.04
N ALA A 339 -23.26 5.49 -24.31
CA ALA A 339 -24.72 5.45 -24.39
C ALA A 339 -25.38 6.64 -23.68
N TYR A 340 -24.87 6.99 -22.49
CA TYR A 340 -25.62 7.86 -21.58
C TYR A 340 -24.95 9.22 -21.29
N GLN A 341 -23.64 9.36 -21.50
CA GLN A 341 -22.88 10.61 -21.27
C GLN A 341 -21.72 10.76 -22.29
N PRO A 342 -21.99 10.73 -23.61
CA PRO A 342 -20.95 10.68 -24.65
C PRO A 342 -20.03 11.92 -24.64
N ASP A 343 -20.55 13.07 -24.20
CA ASP A 343 -19.83 14.33 -24.01
C ASP A 343 -18.67 14.18 -23.01
N LYS A 344 -18.79 13.29 -22.03
CA LYS A 344 -17.75 13.05 -21.00
C LYS A 344 -16.70 12.03 -21.41
N PHE A 345 -16.87 11.34 -22.55
CA PHE A 345 -15.97 10.26 -22.95
C PHE A 345 -14.52 10.74 -23.08
N TYR A 346 -14.30 11.87 -23.75
CA TYR A 346 -12.95 12.42 -23.91
C TYR A 346 -12.35 12.83 -22.55
N ALA A 347 -13.10 13.62 -21.78
CA ALA A 347 -12.70 14.11 -20.46
C ALA A 347 -12.32 12.98 -19.50
N LEU A 348 -13.02 11.84 -19.55
CA LEU A 348 -12.72 10.70 -18.68
C LEU A 348 -11.55 9.86 -19.17
N PHE A 349 -11.50 9.52 -20.46
CA PHE A 349 -10.59 8.48 -20.97
C PHE A 349 -9.35 8.98 -21.68
N ARG A 350 -9.38 10.19 -22.24
CA ARG A 350 -8.36 10.68 -23.18
C ARG A 350 -7.74 12.01 -22.78
N ASP A 351 -8.42 12.78 -21.95
CA ASP A 351 -7.91 14.04 -21.43
C ASP A 351 -6.70 13.79 -20.53
N ASP A 352 -5.56 14.25 -21.02
CA ASP A 352 -4.26 14.16 -20.37
C ASP A 352 -4.00 15.31 -19.38
N GLU A 353 -4.93 16.26 -19.26
CA GLU A 353 -4.96 17.29 -18.21
C GLU A 353 -5.80 16.86 -17.00
N ASN A 354 -6.71 15.90 -17.18
CA ASN A 354 -7.60 15.47 -16.13
C ASN A 354 -6.84 14.66 -15.06
N ALA A 355 -6.41 15.36 -14.01
CA ALA A 355 -5.68 14.81 -12.87
C ALA A 355 -6.44 13.73 -12.10
N LYS A 356 -7.73 13.49 -12.37
CA LYS A 356 -8.55 12.44 -11.76
C LYS A 356 -9.30 11.60 -12.80
N GLY A 357 -8.86 11.64 -14.06
CA GLY A 357 -9.40 10.82 -15.14
C GLY A 357 -8.81 9.42 -15.17
N TYR A 358 -9.29 8.60 -16.10
CA TYR A 358 -8.79 7.23 -16.29
C TYR A 358 -7.31 7.21 -16.72
N ALA A 359 -6.87 8.21 -17.49
CA ALA A 359 -5.47 8.40 -17.85
C ALA A 359 -4.57 8.62 -16.63
N ALA A 360 -4.98 9.49 -15.71
CA ALA A 360 -4.28 9.71 -14.43
C ALA A 360 -4.33 8.46 -13.55
N TYR A 361 -5.46 7.74 -13.49
CA TYR A 361 -5.60 6.52 -12.70
C TYR A 361 -4.62 5.40 -13.11
N THR A 362 -4.47 5.19 -14.42
CA THR A 362 -3.67 4.11 -15.01
C THR A 362 -2.24 4.52 -15.38
N ASP A 363 -1.91 5.82 -15.38
CA ASP A 363 -0.58 6.36 -15.73
C ASP A 363 -0.09 5.91 -17.13
N HIS A 364 -1.01 5.72 -18.08
CA HIS A 364 -0.67 5.24 -19.43
C HIS A 364 -0.31 6.36 -20.42
N LEU A 365 -0.77 7.60 -20.17
CA LEU A 365 -0.45 8.77 -21.00
C LEU A 365 0.85 9.42 -20.50
N ARG A 366 2.00 8.87 -20.90
CA ARG A 366 3.32 9.33 -20.45
C ARG A 366 3.89 10.54 -21.20
N LYS A 367 3.27 10.96 -22.31
CA LYS A 367 3.67 12.16 -23.08
C LYS A 367 2.44 12.84 -23.70
N PRO A 368 1.76 13.74 -22.97
CA PRO A 368 0.75 14.65 -23.51
C PRO A 368 1.34 15.47 -24.67
N LYS A 369 0.58 15.67 -25.76
CA LYS A 369 1.05 16.48 -26.91
C LYS A 369 1.20 17.97 -26.57
N LYS A 370 0.62 18.43 -25.47
CA LYS A 370 0.68 19.81 -24.96
C LYS A 370 0.79 19.72 -23.44
N PHE A 371 1.90 20.03 -22.78
CA PHE A 371 1.93 20.70 -21.46
C PHE A 371 3.34 21.10 -20.99
N LYS A 372 3.34 22.16 -20.17
CA LYS A 372 4.44 22.83 -19.46
C LYS A 372 4.90 22.11 -18.16
N LYS A 373 4.52 20.83 -17.93
CA LYS A 373 4.99 19.99 -16.81
C LYS A 373 5.43 18.63 -17.34
N GLU A 374 6.54 18.11 -16.81
CA GLU A 374 7.22 16.93 -17.36
C GLU A 374 6.42 15.61 -17.27
N LYS A 375 5.42 15.50 -16.36
CA LYS A 375 4.61 14.28 -16.16
C LYS A 375 3.21 14.58 -15.58
N LEU A 376 2.18 13.87 -16.08
CA LEU A 376 0.88 13.76 -15.42
C LEU A 376 1.04 12.93 -14.13
N GLN A 377 0.59 13.45 -13.00
CA GLN A 377 0.68 12.73 -11.73
C GLN A 377 -0.46 11.71 -11.63
N ARG A 378 -0.12 10.46 -11.26
CA ARG A 378 -1.10 9.41 -11.02
C ARG A 378 -1.99 9.77 -9.84
N CYS A 379 -3.32 9.69 -10.02
CA CYS A 379 -4.28 9.90 -8.94
C CYS A 379 -4.44 8.63 -8.08
N THR A 380 -4.94 8.81 -6.87
CA THR A 380 -5.32 7.67 -6.02
C THR A 380 -6.58 7.00 -6.55
N GLN A 381 -6.78 5.74 -6.15
CA GLN A 381 -8.00 5.01 -6.46
C GLN A 381 -9.25 5.68 -5.88
N ASP A 382 -9.18 6.13 -4.61
CA ASP A 382 -10.27 6.83 -3.95
C ASP A 382 -10.69 8.09 -4.71
N GLU A 383 -9.73 8.85 -5.24
CA GLU A 383 -10.01 10.04 -6.05
C GLU A 383 -10.71 9.69 -7.37
N PHE A 384 -10.22 8.68 -8.08
CA PHE A 384 -10.83 8.24 -9.34
C PHE A 384 -12.24 7.67 -9.13
N TYR A 385 -12.40 6.84 -8.10
CA TYR A 385 -13.69 6.24 -7.74
C TYR A 385 -14.73 7.30 -7.35
N LYS A 386 -14.33 8.40 -6.69
CA LYS A 386 -15.24 9.53 -6.42
C LYS A 386 -15.74 10.17 -7.72
N VAL A 387 -14.88 10.34 -8.72
CA VAL A 387 -15.26 10.86 -10.05
C VAL A 387 -16.26 9.90 -10.73
N LEU A 388 -15.95 8.60 -10.74
CA LEU A 388 -16.85 7.61 -11.33
C LEU A 388 -18.21 7.55 -10.63
N LYS A 389 -18.23 7.52 -9.29
CA LYS A 389 -19.48 7.51 -8.51
C LYS A 389 -20.35 8.71 -8.86
N ALA A 390 -19.78 9.92 -8.83
CA ALA A 390 -20.53 11.14 -9.17
C ALA A 390 -21.07 11.12 -10.62
N MET A 391 -20.30 10.54 -11.55
CA MET A 391 -20.73 10.40 -12.95
C MET A 391 -21.89 9.41 -13.11
N LEU A 392 -21.77 8.24 -12.47
CA LEU A 392 -22.73 7.14 -12.54
C LEU A 392 -24.04 7.46 -11.83
N THR A 393 -23.99 8.14 -10.68
CA THR A 393 -25.21 8.54 -9.92
C THR A 393 -25.82 9.85 -10.42
N GLY A 394 -25.05 10.68 -11.11
CA GLY A 394 -25.51 11.98 -11.61
C GLY A 394 -26.43 11.91 -12.84
N ASN A 395 -26.62 10.72 -13.43
CA ASN A 395 -27.55 10.53 -14.54
C ASN A 395 -28.98 10.31 -14.03
N LYS A 396 -29.95 11.07 -14.54
CA LYS A 396 -31.37 10.99 -14.14
C LYS A 396 -32.15 9.93 -14.92
N ASP A 397 -31.57 9.38 -15.97
CA ASP A 397 -32.17 8.33 -16.76
C ASP A 397 -32.24 6.99 -15.97
N ALA A 398 -33.42 6.36 -15.97
CA ALA A 398 -33.66 5.15 -15.18
C ALA A 398 -32.91 3.92 -15.74
N GLU A 399 -32.76 3.82 -17.06
CA GLU A 399 -32.01 2.74 -17.69
C GLU A 399 -30.51 2.90 -17.43
N ALA A 400 -30.01 4.14 -17.48
CA ALA A 400 -28.64 4.47 -17.11
C ALA A 400 -28.35 4.12 -15.64
N ALA A 401 -29.27 4.42 -14.73
CA ALA A 401 -29.14 4.09 -13.31
C ALA A 401 -29.12 2.56 -13.08
N ALA A 402 -30.04 1.82 -13.71
CA ALA A 402 -30.07 0.37 -13.64
C ALA A 402 -28.78 -0.26 -14.21
N ALA A 403 -28.29 0.23 -15.35
CA ALA A 403 -27.04 -0.22 -15.95
C ALA A 403 -25.79 0.17 -15.14
N ALA A 404 -25.85 1.25 -14.36
CA ALA A 404 -24.76 1.71 -13.49
C ALA A 404 -24.63 0.91 -12.20
N GLN A 405 -25.74 0.36 -11.69
CA GLN A 405 -25.80 -0.34 -10.41
C GLN A 405 -24.69 -1.40 -10.20
N PRO A 406 -24.43 -2.36 -11.12
CA PRO A 406 -23.38 -3.34 -10.90
C PRO A 406 -21.96 -2.73 -10.88
N MET A 407 -21.74 -1.61 -11.56
CA MET A 407 -20.47 -0.88 -11.47
C MET A 407 -20.33 -0.18 -10.12
N LEU A 408 -21.39 0.47 -9.63
CA LEU A 408 -21.39 1.12 -8.32
C LEU A 408 -21.08 0.12 -7.19
N GLU A 409 -21.72 -1.05 -7.23
CA GLU A 409 -21.46 -2.14 -6.28
C GLU A 409 -19.99 -2.59 -6.30
N ALA A 410 -19.38 -2.71 -7.50
CA ALA A 410 -17.98 -3.08 -7.63
C ALA A 410 -17.01 -1.96 -7.17
N ILE A 411 -17.38 -0.69 -7.31
CA ILE A 411 -16.56 0.45 -6.86
C ILE A 411 -16.52 0.55 -5.33
N ASP A 412 -17.55 0.04 -4.62
CA ASP A 412 -17.57 -0.01 -3.16
C ASP A 412 -16.55 -1.01 -2.57
N GLU A 413 -16.06 -1.94 -3.37
CA GLU A 413 -15.02 -2.89 -2.96
C GLU A 413 -13.61 -2.34 -3.24
N PRO A 414 -12.63 -2.54 -2.33
CA PRO A 414 -11.25 -2.13 -2.54
C PRO A 414 -10.67 -2.82 -3.77
N ASN A 415 -10.22 -2.05 -4.76
CA ASN A 415 -9.78 -2.60 -6.05
C ASN A 415 -10.82 -3.49 -6.73
N GLY A 416 -12.11 -3.27 -6.47
CA GLY A 416 -13.22 -4.05 -7.01
C GLY A 416 -13.63 -3.68 -8.43
N PHE A 417 -13.33 -2.48 -8.95
CA PHE A 417 -13.69 -2.05 -10.31
C PHE A 417 -12.48 -1.46 -11.03
N LEU A 418 -12.24 -1.88 -12.28
CA LEU A 418 -11.01 -1.53 -13.01
C LEU A 418 -9.74 -1.85 -12.20
N PRO A 419 -9.61 -3.05 -11.60
CA PRO A 419 -8.50 -3.37 -10.70
C PRO A 419 -7.13 -3.16 -11.34
N LEU A 420 -6.18 -2.63 -10.57
CA LEU A 420 -4.78 -2.57 -11.00
C LEU A 420 -3.99 -3.71 -10.36
N GLN A 421 -3.01 -4.25 -11.08
CA GLN A 421 -2.15 -5.33 -10.58
C GLN A 421 -1.08 -4.85 -9.58
N ARG A 422 -0.66 -3.59 -9.67
CA ARG A 422 0.33 -2.98 -8.76
C ARG A 422 -0.34 -1.92 -7.91
N ILE A 423 -0.68 -2.32 -6.70
CA ILE A 423 -1.33 -1.51 -5.66
C ILE A 423 -0.53 -1.60 -4.37
N ASN A 424 -0.72 -0.64 -3.46
CA ASN A 424 0.00 -0.61 -2.18
C ASN A 424 -0.26 -1.87 -1.36
N LEU A 425 -1.48 -2.43 -1.44
CA LEU A 425 -1.85 -3.69 -0.79
C LEU A 425 -0.89 -4.86 -1.08
N ASN A 426 -0.20 -4.83 -2.23
CA ASN A 426 0.78 -5.86 -2.57
C ASN A 426 2.00 -5.88 -1.61
N GLY A 427 2.24 -4.83 -0.83
CA GLY A 427 3.29 -4.86 0.19
C GLY A 427 2.97 -5.78 1.37
N GLN A 428 1.70 -6.17 1.52
CA GLN A 428 1.26 -7.20 2.47
C GLN A 428 1.56 -8.63 1.99
N ILE A 429 2.07 -8.84 0.77
CA ILE A 429 2.39 -10.18 0.26
C ILE A 429 3.59 -10.74 1.05
N PRO A 430 3.48 -11.89 1.74
CA PRO A 430 4.60 -12.55 2.39
C PRO A 430 5.56 -13.17 1.36
N ASN A 431 6.81 -13.34 1.74
CA ASN A 431 7.86 -13.85 0.84
C ASN A 431 7.70 -15.33 0.47
N GLN A 432 6.84 -16.07 1.18
CA GLN A 432 6.48 -17.46 0.88
C GLN A 432 5.65 -17.63 -0.39
N ILE A 433 4.97 -16.57 -0.85
CA ILE A 433 4.10 -16.52 -2.05
C ILE A 433 4.88 -15.93 -3.23
#